data_AF-A0A6C0CP65-F1
#
_entry.id   AF-A0A6C0CP65-F1
#
_cell.length_a   1.000
_cell.length_b   1.000
_cell.length_c   1.000
_cell.angle_alpha   90.00
_cell.angle_beta   90.00
_cell.angle_gamma   90.00
#
_symmetry.space_group_name_H-M   'P 1'
#
loop_
_entity.id
_entity.type
_entity.pdbx_description
1 polymer ?
#
loop_
_entity_poly.entity_id
_entity_poly.type
_entity_poly.pdbx_seq_one_letter_code
_entity_poly.pdbx_strand_id
1 'polypeptide(L)'
;MFIKWTSCCSRCEAPLSPCIKTYEKENKKFIKWYRRIRPIFMDNNHKMYSFTGLKLERVCYSCFIQKPKITPNLLKLREMGQIRHMLPRSRAKSEEELLMWFGGLLRCARKFNLNINS
;
A
#
# COMPACT_ATOMS: atom_id res chain seq x y z
N MET A 1 -6.32 18.84 -3.21
CA MET A 1 -6.26 17.39 -3.58
C MET A 1 -5.12 16.75 -2.81
N PHE A 2 -5.40 15.71 -2.05
CA PHE A 2 -4.41 15.06 -1.19
C PHE A 2 -4.64 13.54 -1.13
N ILE A 3 -3.58 12.79 -0.83
CA ILE A 3 -3.65 11.37 -0.52
C ILE A 3 -3.86 11.19 1.00
N LYS A 4 -4.70 10.24 1.39
CA LYS A 4 -5.02 9.95 2.79
C LYS A 4 -5.12 8.44 3.02
N TRP A 5 -4.60 7.98 4.15
CA TRP A 5 -4.87 6.67 4.74
C TRP A 5 -5.11 6.84 6.25
N THR A 6 -5.80 5.89 6.87
CA THR A 6 -6.20 5.98 8.29
C THR A 6 -5.31 5.18 9.23
N SER A 7 -4.54 4.24 8.68
CA SER A 7 -3.76 3.29 9.48
C SER A 7 -2.72 2.60 8.61
N CYS A 8 -1.69 2.06 9.24
CA CYS A 8 -0.67 1.25 8.60
C CYS A 8 -0.80 -0.23 9.01
N CYS A 9 -0.27 -1.12 8.17
CA CYS A 9 -0.21 -2.55 8.45
C CYS A 9 0.69 -2.82 9.65
N SER A 10 0.23 -3.62 10.63
CA SER A 10 1.04 -3.97 11.80
C SER A 10 2.29 -4.82 11.48
N ARG A 11 2.36 -5.44 10.29
CA ARG A 11 3.43 -6.37 9.91
C ARG A 11 4.46 -5.79 8.95
N CYS A 12 4.00 -5.00 7.98
CA CYS A 12 4.85 -4.47 6.91
C CYS A 12 4.81 -2.95 6.81
N GLU A 13 4.10 -2.29 7.72
CA GLU A 13 4.00 -0.82 7.84
C GLU A 13 3.42 -0.11 6.60
N ALA A 14 3.01 -0.86 5.57
CA ALA A 14 2.36 -0.31 4.39
C ALA A 14 1.04 0.42 4.75
N PRO A 15 0.75 1.58 4.12
CA PRO A 15 -0.51 2.29 4.27
C PRO A 15 -1.71 1.41 3.93
N LEU A 16 -2.74 1.41 4.78
CA LEU A 16 -3.96 0.63 4.59
C LEU A 16 -5.05 1.46 3.94
N SER A 17 -5.66 0.89 2.90
CA SER A 17 -6.73 1.49 2.10
C SER A 17 -6.46 2.96 1.72
N PRO A 18 -5.29 3.27 1.11
CA PRO A 18 -4.98 4.63 0.68
C PRO A 18 -6.00 5.13 -0.35
N CYS A 19 -6.42 6.38 -0.18
CA CYS A 19 -7.42 7.02 -1.03
C CYS A 19 -7.00 8.45 -1.38
N ILE A 20 -7.37 8.90 -2.59
CA ILE A 20 -7.15 10.28 -3.01
C ILE A 20 -8.45 11.04 -2.75
N LYS A 21 -8.34 12.14 -2.01
CA LYS A 21 -9.45 13.04 -1.71
C LYS A 21 -9.37 14.29 -2.57
N THR A 22 -10.51 14.64 -3.14
CA THR A 22 -10.74 15.88 -3.87
C THR A 22 -12.23 16.21 -3.80
N TYR A 23 -12.55 17.50 -3.77
CA TYR A 23 -13.91 18.00 -3.70
C TYR A 23 -14.53 18.17 -5.09
N GLU A 24 -13.75 18.69 -6.04
CA GLU A 24 -14.22 19.06 -7.38
C GLU A 24 -14.49 17.85 -8.28
N LYS A 25 -15.57 17.93 -9.07
CA LYS A 25 -15.94 16.86 -10.02
C LYS A 25 -14.91 16.68 -11.13
N GLU A 26 -14.29 17.76 -11.59
CA GLU A 26 -13.26 17.75 -12.64
C GLU A 26 -12.02 17.00 -12.19
N ASN A 27 -11.53 17.31 -11.00
CA ASN A 27 -10.44 16.59 -10.37
C ASN A 27 -10.72 15.08 -10.21
N LYS A 28 -11.95 14.68 -9.89
CA LYS A 28 -12.33 13.25 -9.86
C LYS A 28 -12.25 12.60 -11.24
N LYS A 29 -12.69 13.29 -12.31
CA LYS A 29 -12.58 12.81 -13.69
C LYS A 29 -11.10 12.68 -14.09
N PHE A 30 -10.29 13.67 -13.76
CA PHE A 30 -8.85 13.67 -14.01
C PHE A 30 -8.13 12.50 -13.33
N ILE A 31 -8.41 12.25 -12.04
CA ILE A 31 -7.82 11.10 -11.31
C ILE A 31 -8.16 9.77 -12.01
N LYS A 32 -9.42 9.60 -12.45
CA LYS A 32 -9.84 8.39 -13.19
C LYS A 32 -9.10 8.25 -14.52
N TRP A 33 -8.93 9.34 -15.27
CA TRP A 33 -8.15 9.36 -16.49
C TRP A 33 -6.67 9.04 -16.23
N TYR A 34 -6.05 9.69 -15.24
CA TYR A 34 -4.64 9.49 -14.89
C TYR A 34 -4.36 8.04 -14.49
N ARG A 35 -5.26 7.41 -13.73
CA ARG A 35 -5.17 5.99 -13.36
C ARG A 35 -5.20 5.04 -14.55
N ARG A 36 -5.81 5.43 -15.68
CA ARG A 36 -5.79 4.60 -16.91
C ARG A 36 -4.44 4.66 -17.61
N ILE A 37 -3.78 5.81 -17.60
CA ILE A 37 -2.47 6.01 -18.25
C ILE A 37 -1.33 5.52 -17.36
N ARG A 38 -1.40 5.79 -16.06
CA ARG A 38 -0.41 5.39 -15.08
C ARG A 38 -1.09 4.65 -13.92
N PRO A 39 -1.43 3.37 -14.11
CA PRO A 39 -2.12 2.60 -13.07
C PRO A 39 -1.26 2.44 -11.81
N ILE A 40 -1.94 2.41 -10.66
CA ILE A 40 -1.36 1.97 -9.40
C ILE A 40 -2.28 0.92 -8.80
N PHE A 41 -1.75 -0.29 -8.64
CA PHE A 41 -2.48 -1.41 -8.06
C PHE A 41 -2.33 -1.37 -6.55
N MET A 42 -3.44 -1.09 -5.85
CA MET A 42 -3.49 -0.95 -4.39
C MET A 42 -4.33 -2.06 -3.73
N ASP A 43 -4.69 -3.11 -4.47
CA ASP A 43 -5.48 -4.23 -3.95
C ASP A 43 -4.79 -4.89 -2.75
N ASN A 44 -3.46 -5.00 -2.80
CA ASN A 44 -2.63 -5.52 -1.71
C ASN A 44 -2.61 -4.61 -0.46
N ASN A 45 -2.96 -3.33 -0.58
CA ASN A 45 -3.06 -2.38 0.54
C ASN A 45 -4.44 -2.41 1.20
N HIS A 46 -5.38 -3.22 0.71
CA HIS A 46 -6.71 -3.31 1.32
C HIS A 46 -6.60 -3.73 2.78
N LYS A 47 -7.35 -3.04 3.65
CA LYS A 47 -7.35 -3.31 5.08
C LYS A 47 -8.05 -4.64 5.37
N MET A 48 -7.33 -5.53 6.05
CA MET A 48 -7.82 -6.80 6.57
C MET A 48 -7.57 -6.87 8.08
N TYR A 49 -8.23 -7.83 8.73
CA TYR A 49 -7.98 -8.15 10.13
C TYR A 49 -7.47 -9.59 10.23
N SER A 50 -6.35 -9.79 10.92
CA SER A 50 -5.80 -11.11 11.22
C SER A 50 -5.74 -11.29 12.73
N PHE A 51 -6.09 -12.48 13.19
CA PHE A 51 -5.77 -12.90 14.54
C PHE A 51 -4.31 -13.34 14.63
N THR A 52 -3.62 -12.89 15.67
CA THR A 52 -2.31 -13.37 16.09
C THR A 52 -2.48 -13.81 17.55
N GLY A 53 -2.73 -15.10 17.77
CA GLY A 53 -3.27 -15.59 19.05
C GLY A 53 -4.68 -15.04 19.31
N LEU A 54 -4.89 -14.43 20.49
CA LEU A 54 -6.15 -13.77 20.86
C LEU A 54 -6.21 -12.29 20.45
N LYS A 55 -5.12 -11.73 19.94
CA LYS A 55 -5.05 -10.31 19.56
C LYS A 55 -5.51 -10.12 18.11
N LEU A 56 -6.44 -9.19 17.91
CA LEU A 56 -6.88 -8.76 16.60
C LEU A 56 -5.94 -7.66 16.06
N GLU A 57 -5.33 -7.91 14.90
CA GLU A 57 -4.39 -6.99 14.27
C GLU A 57 -4.88 -6.51 12.91
N ARG A 58 -4.60 -5.24 12.61
CA ARG A 58 -4.87 -4.64 11.30
C ARG A 58 -3.70 -4.92 10.36
N VAL A 59 -3.96 -5.65 9.29
CA VAL A 59 -2.96 -6.02 8.30
C VAL A 59 -3.41 -5.65 6.90
N CYS A 60 -2.47 -5.51 5.96
CA CYS A 60 -2.81 -5.37 4.55
C CYS A 60 -3.23 -6.73 3.96
N TYR A 61 -3.95 -6.73 2.84
CA TYR A 61 -4.38 -7.92 2.14
C TYR A 61 -3.22 -8.87 1.79
N SER A 62 -2.08 -8.32 1.35
CA SER A 62 -0.90 -9.13 1.06
C SER A 62 -0.41 -9.90 2.31
N CYS A 63 -0.35 -9.24 3.46
CA CYS A 63 0.07 -9.87 4.72
C CYS A 63 -1.00 -10.80 5.31
N PHE A 64 -2.27 -10.59 4.97
CA PHE A 64 -3.37 -11.46 5.37
C PHE A 64 -3.32 -12.80 4.63
N ILE A 65 -3.06 -12.79 3.32
CA ILE A 65 -2.93 -14.01 2.51
C ILE A 65 -1.62 -14.72 2.80
N GLN A 66 -0.50 -13.98 2.83
CA GLN A 66 0.82 -14.55 3.04
C GLN A 66 1.07 -14.78 4.53
N LYS A 67 0.25 -15.65 5.14
CA LYS A 67 0.52 -16.12 6.50
C LYS A 67 1.78 -16.98 6.46
N PRO A 68 2.82 -16.63 7.23
CA PRO A 68 4.03 -17.41 7.22
C PRO A 68 3.80 -18.78 7.82
N LYS A 69 4.12 -19.82 7.05
CA LYS A 69 4.28 -21.17 7.56
C LYS A 69 5.76 -21.33 7.89
N ILE A 70 6.10 -21.18 9.17
CA ILE A 70 7.47 -21.43 9.62
C ILE A 70 7.68 -22.94 9.62
N THR A 71 8.59 -23.41 8.78
CA THR A 71 9.01 -24.82 8.76
C THR A 71 10.39 -24.97 9.40
N PRO A 72 10.72 -26.13 9.99
CA PRO A 72 12.05 -26.36 10.57
C PRO A 72 13.19 -26.10 9.58
N ASN A 73 12.99 -26.41 8.30
CA ASN A 73 13.98 -26.13 7.27
C ASN A 73 14.22 -24.63 7.09
N LEU A 74 13.18 -23.81 7.20
CA LEU A 74 13.27 -22.35 7.08
C LEU A 74 13.99 -21.72 8.29
N LEU A 75 13.85 -22.33 9.49
CA LEU A 75 14.65 -21.99 10.67
C LEU A 75 16.12 -22.31 10.44
N LYS A 76 16.42 -23.55 10.01
CA LYS A 76 17.78 -24.02 9.69
C LYS A 76 18.47 -23.12 8.67
N LEU A 77 17.80 -22.76 7.57
CA LEU A 77 18.35 -21.86 6.55
C LEU A 77 18.72 -20.49 7.10
N ARG A 78 17.96 -19.96 8.06
CA ARG A 78 18.28 -18.68 8.72
C ARG A 78 19.45 -18.82 9.68
N GLU A 79 19.50 -19.88 10.47
CA GLU A 79 20.60 -20.15 11.41
C GLU A 79 21.93 -20.34 10.67
N MET A 80 21.89 -20.99 9.51
CA MET A 80 23.04 -21.12 8.59
C MET A 80 23.37 -19.83 7.83
N GLY A 81 22.61 -18.75 8.01
CA GLY A 81 22.81 -17.48 7.30
C GLY A 81 22.45 -17.49 5.81
N GLN A 82 21.88 -18.58 5.29
CA GLN A 82 21.51 -18.69 3.87
C GLN A 82 20.32 -17.81 3.49
N ILE A 83 19.44 -17.50 4.46
CA ILE A 83 18.36 -16.53 4.27
C ILE A 83 18.40 -15.46 5.36
N ARG A 84 18.21 -14.20 4.96
CA ARG A 84 18.14 -13.06 5.89
C ARG A 84 16.74 -12.86 6.48
N HIS A 85 15.70 -13.18 5.71
CA HIS A 85 14.31 -12.97 6.10
C HIS A 85 13.53 -14.27 5.98
N MET A 86 12.87 -14.67 7.06
CA MET A 86 11.98 -15.85 7.04
C MET A 86 10.65 -15.56 6.34
N LEU A 87 10.25 -14.28 6.30
CA LEU A 87 8.96 -13.85 5.79
C LEU A 87 9.12 -13.29 4.37
N PRO A 88 8.22 -13.65 3.43
CA PRO A 88 8.18 -12.98 2.15
C PRO A 88 7.88 -11.49 2.36
N ARG A 89 8.50 -10.63 1.54
CA ARG A 89 8.17 -9.21 1.54
C ARG A 89 6.71 -9.03 1.10
N SER A 90 6.00 -8.15 1.80
CA SER A 90 4.65 -7.76 1.42
C SER A 90 4.63 -7.21 0.00
N ARG A 91 3.60 -7.56 -0.77
CA ARG A 91 3.33 -6.99 -2.09
C ARG A 91 2.46 -5.72 -2.02
N ALA A 92 2.14 -5.26 -0.81
CA ALA A 92 1.48 -3.98 -0.59
C ALA A 92 2.44 -2.83 -0.91
N LYS A 93 1.90 -1.74 -1.48
CA LYS A 93 2.67 -0.55 -1.82
C LYS A 93 3.13 0.17 -0.57
N SER A 94 4.41 0.53 -0.53
CA SER A 94 4.96 1.35 0.53
C SER A 94 4.41 2.77 0.46
N GLU A 95 4.60 3.51 1.55
CA GLU A 95 4.28 4.94 1.58
C GLU A 95 5.04 5.70 0.48
N GLU A 96 6.33 5.43 0.33
CA GLU A 96 7.19 6.05 -0.68
C GLU A 96 6.68 5.79 -2.11
N GLU A 97 6.28 4.56 -2.43
CA GLU A 97 5.73 4.22 -3.75
C GLU A 97 4.43 4.99 -4.03
N LEU A 98 3.55 5.09 -3.01
CA LEU A 98 2.29 5.82 -3.11
C LEU A 98 2.51 7.32 -3.28
N LEU A 99 3.43 7.90 -2.50
CA LEU A 99 3.78 9.33 -2.58
C LEU A 99 4.47 9.67 -3.90
N MET A 100 5.36 8.80 -4.40
CA MET A 100 6.01 8.99 -5.70
C MET A 100 4.99 8.97 -6.85
N TRP A 101 4.05 8.02 -6.81
CA TRP A 101 2.97 7.97 -7.81
C TRP A 101 2.07 9.21 -7.70
N PHE A 102 1.69 9.60 -6.47
CA PHE A 102 0.86 10.76 -6.21
C PHE A 102 1.53 12.07 -6.64
N GLY A 103 2.83 12.23 -6.40
CA GLY A 103 3.61 13.36 -6.90
C GLY A 103 3.61 13.45 -8.42
N GLY A 104 3.63 12.31 -9.11
CA GLY A 104 3.43 12.26 -10.56
C GLY A 104 2.04 12.74 -11.00
N LEU A 105 1.00 12.38 -10.25
CA LEU A 105 -0.37 12.85 -10.48
C LEU A 105 -0.46 14.37 -10.31
N LEU A 106 0.11 14.92 -9.23
CA LEU A 106 0.11 16.36 -8.98
C LEU A 106 0.86 17.13 -10.07
N ARG A 107 2.03 16.65 -10.51
CA ARG A 107 2.77 17.25 -11.62
C ARG A 107 1.96 17.26 -12.91
N CYS A 108 1.24 16.17 -13.18
CA CYS A 108 0.37 16.09 -14.35
C CYS A 108 -0.80 17.07 -14.20
N ALA A 109 -1.49 17.10 -13.06
CA ALA A 109 -2.59 18.03 -12.81
C ALA A 109 -2.20 19.51 -13.02
N ARG A 110 -0.99 19.91 -12.59
CA ARG A 110 -0.45 21.26 -12.83
C ARG A 110 -0.31 21.59 -14.30
N LYS A 111 0.13 20.64 -15.13
CA LYS A 111 0.22 20.82 -16.59
C LYS A 111 -1.14 21.03 -17.26
N PHE A 112 -2.20 20.49 -16.66
CA PHE A 112 -3.59 20.67 -17.11
C PHE A 112 -4.30 21.86 -16.45
N ASN A 113 -3.56 22.72 -15.72
CA ASN A 113 -4.10 23.90 -15.01
C ASN A 113 -5.26 23.58 -14.06
N LEU A 114 -5.29 22.37 -13.48
CA LEU A 114 -6.32 21.99 -12.50
C LEU A 114 -6.06 22.66 -11.15
N ASN A 115 -7.15 23.05 -10.46
CA ASN A 115 -7.04 23.55 -9.10
C ASN A 115 -6.70 22.40 -8.14
N ILE A 116 -5.48 22.44 -7.59
CA ILE A 116 -4.96 21.40 -6.70
C ILE A 116 -5.12 21.81 -5.23
N ASN A 117 -5.39 23.09 -4.96
CA ASN A 117 -5.47 23.63 -3.60
C ASN A 117 -6.85 23.30 -3.02
N SER A 118 -6.86 22.31 -2.13
CA SER A 118 -7.99 21.92 -1.27
C SER A 118 -7.47 21.06 -0.14
#